data_AF-A0A925VQH7-F1
#
_entry.id   AF-A0A925VQH7-F1
#
_cell.length_a   1.000
_cell.length_b   1.000
_cell.length_c   1.000
_cell.angle_alpha   90.00
_cell.angle_beta   90.00
_cell.angle_gamma   90.00
#
_symmetry.space_group_name_H-M   'P 1'
#
loop_
_entity.id
_entity.type
_entity.pdbx_description
1 polymer ?
#
loop_
_entity_poly.entity_id
_entity_poly.type
_entity_poly.pdbx_seq_one_letter_code
_entity_poly.pdbx_strand_id
1 'polypeptide(L)'
;MPSLKEFRRQYSAELLTHAPSDLLLGELYEWKGLFTRRLDPTGQNLIDHLDLDRATREDLRQRLAAVPAVPATFAQIDLKNDLQTNADLQLSNLPAPLAASLSVEKIQKFEFGGVVSRRLNGELRIELRQHLDRLKERNQQKYRQVLRHAQVADSVFYAGAVLIQLESTTSLSVEAEEALKKISGKAEFINAKTQQITFGQADCPFAAELVKGKDF
;
A
#
# COMPACT_ATOMS: atom_id res chain seq x y z
N MET A 1 19.61 -4.43 -8.06
CA MET A 1 18.56 -3.89 -7.17
C MET A 1 17.29 -3.83 -7.98
N PRO A 2 16.15 -4.28 -7.45
CA PRO A 2 14.93 -4.39 -8.23
C PRO A 2 14.33 -3.01 -8.56
N SER A 3 14.01 -2.79 -9.83
CA SER A 3 13.04 -1.81 -10.31
C SER A 3 11.62 -2.14 -9.80
N LEU A 4 10.66 -1.22 -9.94
CA LEU A 4 9.25 -1.46 -9.58
C LEU A 4 8.67 -2.73 -10.21
N LYS A 5 9.04 -2.99 -11.47
CA LYS A 5 8.62 -4.21 -12.19
C LYS A 5 9.21 -5.47 -11.57
N GLU A 6 10.44 -5.38 -11.07
CA GLU A 6 11.11 -6.49 -10.39
C GLU A 6 10.57 -6.68 -8.98
N PHE A 7 10.18 -5.61 -8.27
CA PHE A 7 9.46 -5.69 -6.99
C PHE A 7 8.15 -6.49 -7.15
N ARG A 8 7.31 -6.09 -8.11
CA ARG A 8 6.07 -6.80 -8.45
C ARG A 8 6.31 -8.28 -8.73
N ARG A 9 7.33 -8.58 -9.53
CA ARG A 9 7.68 -9.96 -9.91
C ARG A 9 8.21 -10.77 -8.73
N GLN A 10 9.04 -10.16 -7.88
CA GLN A 10 9.76 -10.85 -6.82
C GLN A 10 8.87 -11.10 -5.60
N TYR A 11 8.02 -10.15 -5.24
CA TYR A 11 7.22 -10.21 -4.02
C TYR A 11 5.74 -10.46 -4.28
N SER A 12 5.31 -10.56 -5.55
CA SER A 12 3.90 -10.68 -5.93
C SER A 12 3.01 -9.58 -5.34
N ALA A 13 3.59 -8.42 -5.05
CA ALA A 13 2.95 -7.29 -4.39
C ALA A 13 3.03 -6.02 -5.26
N GLU A 14 2.02 -5.18 -5.13
CA GLU A 14 1.89 -3.89 -5.78
C GLU A 14 2.26 -2.79 -4.78
N LEU A 15 3.12 -1.85 -5.18
CA LEU A 15 3.32 -0.63 -4.38
C LEU A 15 2.05 0.22 -4.47
N LEU A 16 1.60 0.72 -3.33
CA LEU A 16 0.44 1.58 -3.24
C LEU A 16 0.86 3.02 -3.45
N THR A 17 0.26 3.66 -4.45
CA THR A 17 0.47 5.09 -4.74
C THR A 17 -0.22 5.99 -3.71
N HIS A 18 -1.30 5.48 -3.11
CA HIS A 18 -2.04 6.08 -2.02
C HIS A 18 -2.66 4.98 -1.17
N ALA A 19 -2.46 5.06 0.14
CA ALA A 19 -3.09 4.19 1.10
C ALA A 19 -3.54 4.99 2.33
N PRO A 20 -4.82 4.93 2.70
CA PRO A 20 -5.26 5.54 3.94
C PRO A 20 -4.78 4.70 5.14
N SER A 21 -4.63 5.32 6.31
CA SER A 21 -4.17 4.65 7.53
C SER A 21 -5.17 3.63 8.07
N ASP A 22 -6.44 3.75 7.70
CA ASP A 22 -7.54 2.86 8.06
C ASP A 22 -7.83 1.79 6.99
N LEU A 23 -6.91 1.59 6.04
CA LEU A 23 -7.07 0.58 5.00
C LEU A 23 -7.34 -0.81 5.59
N LEU A 24 -8.43 -1.42 5.12
CA LEU A 24 -8.89 -2.72 5.55
C LEU A 24 -8.52 -3.82 4.54
N LEU A 25 -8.30 -5.05 5.01
CA LEU A 25 -8.23 -6.20 4.12
C LEU A 25 -9.52 -6.34 3.32
N GLY A 26 -9.41 -6.77 2.06
CA GLY A 26 -10.54 -6.81 1.13
C GLY A 26 -10.87 -5.48 0.46
N GLU A 27 -10.07 -4.42 0.69
CA GLU A 27 -10.22 -3.16 -0.05
C GLU A 27 -10.09 -3.39 -1.56
N LEU A 28 -10.94 -2.69 -2.32
CA LEU A 28 -10.99 -2.81 -3.76
C LEU A 28 -10.12 -1.76 -4.43
N TYR A 29 -9.44 -2.19 -5.48
CA TYR A 29 -8.58 -1.38 -6.32
C TYR A 29 -8.91 -1.57 -7.80
N GLU A 30 -8.73 -0.52 -8.58
CA GLU A 30 -9.00 -0.51 -10.01
C GLU A 30 -7.81 0.04 -10.80
N TRP A 31 -7.55 -0.55 -11.96
CA TRP A 31 -6.62 0.00 -12.92
C TRP A 31 -7.29 1.15 -13.69
N LYS A 32 -6.77 2.36 -13.54
CA LYS A 32 -7.22 3.56 -14.26
C LYS A 32 -6.15 4.07 -15.22
N GLY A 33 -6.60 4.78 -16.27
CA GLY A 33 -5.76 5.41 -17.29
C GLY A 33 -5.63 4.60 -18.60
N LEU A 34 -5.67 5.30 -19.74
CA LEU A 34 -5.55 4.70 -21.08
C LEU A 34 -4.09 4.41 -21.48
N PHE A 35 -3.16 5.31 -21.15
CA PHE A 35 -1.75 5.24 -21.57
C PHE A 35 -0.81 4.84 -20.43
N THR A 36 -1.07 5.33 -19.22
CA THR A 36 -0.39 4.92 -17.99
C THR A 36 -1.42 4.25 -17.07
N ARG A 37 -1.27 2.95 -16.84
CA ARG A 37 -2.16 2.21 -15.93
C ARG A 37 -1.71 2.45 -14.50
N ARG A 38 -2.48 3.23 -13.74
CA ARG A 38 -2.29 3.43 -12.30
C ARG A 38 -3.30 2.59 -11.55
N LEU A 39 -2.87 2.01 -10.43
CA LEU A 39 -3.77 1.30 -9.53
C LEU A 39 -4.26 2.27 -8.45
N ASP A 40 -5.57 2.47 -8.40
CA ASP A 40 -6.21 3.42 -7.48
C ASP A 40 -7.12 2.69 -6.50
N PRO A 41 -7.11 3.07 -5.21
CA PRO A 41 -8.13 2.59 -4.27
C PRO A 41 -9.50 3.11 -4.69
N THR A 42 -10.53 2.29 -4.54
CA THR A 42 -11.92 2.71 -4.82
C THR A 42 -12.59 3.33 -3.59
N GLY A 43 -12.02 3.14 -2.40
CA GLY A 43 -12.65 3.50 -1.12
C GLY A 43 -13.83 2.58 -0.76
N GLN A 44 -13.87 1.38 -1.35
CA GLN A 44 -14.89 0.37 -1.14
C GLN A 44 -14.24 -0.94 -0.74
N ASN A 45 -14.89 -1.66 0.17
CA ASN A 45 -14.44 -2.98 0.58
C ASN A 45 -15.29 -4.08 -0.07
N LEU A 46 -14.68 -5.24 -0.33
CA LEU A 46 -15.37 -6.43 -0.85
C LEU A 46 -16.70 -6.70 -0.12
N ILE A 47 -16.71 -6.62 1.22
CA ILE A 47 -17.88 -6.94 2.04
C ILE A 47 -19.09 -6.04 1.77
N ASP A 48 -18.87 -4.83 1.25
CA ASP A 48 -19.94 -3.89 0.91
C ASP A 48 -20.73 -4.35 -0.32
N HIS A 49 -20.16 -5.28 -1.10
CA HIS A 49 -20.76 -5.77 -2.35
C HIS A 49 -21.31 -7.19 -2.27
N LEU A 50 -21.12 -7.91 -1.15
CA LEU A 50 -21.47 -9.33 -0.98
C LEU A 50 -22.95 -9.63 -0.63
N ASP A 51 -23.86 -8.65 -0.79
CA ASP A 51 -25.30 -8.79 -0.46
C ASP A 51 -25.57 -9.32 0.97
N LEU A 52 -24.72 -8.88 1.90
CA LEU A 52 -24.81 -9.24 3.32
C LEU A 52 -25.84 -8.39 4.06
N ASP A 53 -26.48 -8.98 5.06
CA ASP A 53 -27.20 -8.20 6.07
C ASP A 53 -26.23 -7.33 6.90
N ARG A 54 -26.78 -6.35 7.61
CA ARG A 54 -25.99 -5.37 8.36
C ARG A 54 -25.15 -6.00 9.46
N ALA A 55 -25.68 -6.99 10.17
CA ALA A 55 -24.98 -7.59 11.31
C ALA A 55 -23.78 -8.41 10.83
N THR A 56 -23.98 -9.24 9.82
CA THR A 56 -22.91 -10.04 9.19
C THR A 56 -21.81 -9.14 8.60
N ARG A 57 -22.19 -8.03 7.95
CA ARG A 57 -21.21 -7.09 7.40
C ARG A 57 -20.36 -6.42 8.48
N GLU A 58 -20.97 -6.00 9.57
CA GLU A 58 -20.26 -5.34 10.67
C GLU A 58 -19.34 -6.31 11.41
N ASP A 59 -19.78 -7.55 11.64
CA ASP A 59 -18.94 -8.63 12.20
C ASP A 59 -17.70 -8.88 11.34
N LEU A 60 -17.89 -9.07 10.02
CA LEU A 60 -16.77 -9.26 9.09
C LEU A 60 -15.83 -8.06 9.09
N ARG A 61 -16.36 -6.83 9.11
CA ARG A 61 -15.54 -5.61 9.17
C ARG A 61 -14.66 -5.59 10.42
N GLN A 62 -15.22 -5.91 11.58
CA GLN A 62 -14.48 -5.98 12.84
C GLN A 62 -13.41 -7.07 12.81
N ARG A 63 -13.74 -8.26 12.29
CA ARG A 63 -12.79 -9.38 12.17
C ARG A 63 -11.66 -9.07 11.20
N LEU A 64 -11.94 -8.39 10.09
CA LEU A 64 -10.93 -7.92 9.14
C LEU A 64 -9.99 -6.88 9.77
N ALA A 65 -10.53 -5.98 10.59
CA ALA A 65 -9.74 -4.96 11.29
C ALA A 65 -8.88 -5.55 12.41
N ALA A 66 -9.36 -6.64 13.02
CA ALA A 66 -8.69 -7.35 14.11
C ALA A 66 -7.61 -8.34 13.62
N VAL A 67 -7.41 -8.50 12.30
CA VAL A 67 -6.36 -9.38 11.78
C VAL A 67 -4.98 -8.87 12.26
N PRO A 68 -4.22 -9.70 13.00
CA PRO A 68 -2.95 -9.26 13.57
C PRO A 68 -1.91 -9.06 12.46
N ALA A 69 -1.01 -8.10 12.68
CA ALA A 69 0.18 -7.95 11.86
C ALA A 69 1.19 -9.05 12.22
N VAL A 70 1.78 -9.68 11.21
CA VAL A 70 2.83 -10.69 11.34
C VAL A 70 4.09 -10.24 10.59
N PRO A 71 5.29 -10.64 11.01
CA PRO A 71 6.50 -10.35 10.24
C PRO A 71 6.35 -10.83 8.79
N ALA A 72 6.66 -9.96 7.83
CA ALA A 72 6.63 -10.35 6.42
C ALA A 72 7.81 -11.27 6.09
N THR A 73 7.65 -12.12 5.08
CA THR A 73 8.69 -13.06 4.62
C THR A 73 9.95 -12.35 4.13
N PHE A 74 9.85 -11.07 3.78
CA PHE A 74 10.98 -10.21 3.44
C PHE A 74 11.17 -9.15 4.53
N ALA A 75 12.38 -9.07 5.07
CA ALA A 75 12.70 -8.15 6.16
C ALA A 75 13.07 -6.73 5.69
N GLN A 76 13.53 -6.61 4.43
CA GLN A 76 14.02 -5.37 3.85
C GLN A 76 13.70 -5.31 2.35
N ILE A 77 13.19 -4.16 1.90
CA ILE A 77 12.98 -3.88 0.48
C ILE A 77 13.81 -2.68 0.08
N ASP A 78 14.70 -2.86 -0.90
CA ASP A 78 15.48 -1.78 -1.51
C ASP A 78 14.97 -1.50 -2.93
N LEU A 79 14.43 -0.31 -3.16
CA LEU A 79 13.99 0.16 -4.47
C LEU A 79 14.89 1.29 -4.95
N LYS A 80 15.38 1.21 -6.20
CA LYS A 80 16.01 2.34 -6.86
C LYS A 80 14.97 3.14 -7.64
N ASN A 81 15.11 4.46 -7.62
CA ASN A 81 14.32 5.32 -8.49
C ASN A 81 14.95 5.32 -9.89
N ASP A 82 14.43 4.51 -10.81
CA ASP A 82 14.68 4.72 -12.23
C ASP A 82 13.75 5.84 -12.72
N LEU A 83 14.16 6.68 -13.67
CA LEU A 83 13.40 7.87 -14.12
C LEU A 83 11.94 7.58 -14.61
N GLN A 84 11.56 6.31 -14.80
CA GLN A 84 10.19 5.87 -15.09
C GLN A 84 9.32 5.61 -13.85
N THR A 85 9.89 5.58 -12.64
CA THR A 85 9.20 5.35 -11.35
C THR A 85 8.61 6.63 -10.74
N ASN A 86 8.97 7.80 -11.29
CA ASN A 86 8.57 9.13 -10.80
C ASN A 86 7.04 9.36 -10.77
N ALA A 87 6.25 8.59 -11.54
CA ALA A 87 4.79 8.73 -11.58
C ALA A 87 4.03 7.86 -10.57
N ASP A 88 4.65 6.79 -10.05
CA ASP A 88 3.94 5.76 -9.28
C ASP A 88 4.26 5.79 -7.77
N LEU A 89 5.46 6.21 -7.38
CA LEU A 89 5.80 6.39 -5.95
C LEU A 89 5.33 7.79 -5.49
N GLN A 90 4.02 8.01 -5.44
CA GLN A 90 3.48 9.12 -4.68
C GLN A 90 3.72 8.83 -3.19
N LEU A 91 4.52 9.70 -2.57
CA LEU A 91 4.88 9.67 -1.16
C LEU A 91 3.72 10.12 -0.26
N SER A 92 2.53 9.63 -0.53
CA SER A 92 1.31 9.88 0.23
C SER A 92 1.40 9.35 1.67
N ASN A 93 2.36 8.44 1.95
CA ASN A 93 2.72 7.98 3.28
C ASN A 93 3.65 8.95 4.05
N LEU A 94 4.14 10.02 3.42
CA LEU A 94 4.87 11.08 4.11
C LEU A 94 3.90 12.16 4.60
N PRO A 95 4.15 12.77 5.77
CA PRO A 95 3.44 13.98 6.17
C PRO A 95 3.46 15.01 5.04
N ALA A 96 2.32 15.66 4.77
CA ALA A 96 2.19 16.61 3.66
C ALA A 96 3.33 17.66 3.57
N PRO A 97 3.85 18.24 4.68
CA PRO A 97 4.99 19.16 4.61
C PRO A 97 6.30 18.51 4.13
N LEU A 98 6.50 17.23 4.47
CA LEU A 98 7.66 16.45 4.04
C LEU A 98 7.50 16.03 2.57
N ALA A 99 6.31 15.55 2.17
CA ALA A 99 6.00 15.23 0.78
C ALA A 99 6.18 16.44 -0.15
N ALA A 100 5.75 17.63 0.28
CA ALA A 100 5.89 18.87 -0.49
C ALA A 100 7.34 19.35 -0.64
N SER A 101 8.22 19.01 0.30
CA SER A 101 9.61 19.44 0.32
C SER A 101 10.55 18.47 -0.39
N LEU A 102 10.07 17.27 -0.76
CA LEU A 102 10.86 16.27 -1.46
C LEU A 102 10.59 16.31 -2.97
N SER A 103 11.62 16.63 -3.74
CA SER A 103 11.59 16.43 -5.18
C SER A 103 11.79 14.94 -5.49
N VAL A 104 10.75 14.26 -5.99
CA VAL A 104 10.78 12.82 -6.31
C VAL A 104 11.95 12.48 -7.24
N GLU A 105 12.27 13.35 -8.20
CA GLU A 105 13.39 13.21 -9.14
C GLU A 105 14.76 13.14 -8.46
N LYS A 106 14.89 13.68 -7.24
CA LYS A 106 16.12 13.70 -6.45
C LYS A 106 16.24 12.49 -5.51
N ILE A 107 15.19 11.67 -5.42
CA ILE A 107 15.22 10.44 -4.63
C ILE A 107 15.99 9.39 -5.42
N GLN A 108 17.03 8.85 -4.80
CA GLN A 108 17.89 7.81 -5.38
C GLN A 108 17.43 6.41 -4.95
N LYS A 109 17.02 6.26 -3.69
CA LYS A 109 16.72 4.97 -3.07
C LYS A 109 15.59 5.08 -2.06
N PHE A 110 14.73 4.06 -2.03
CA PHE A 110 13.84 3.74 -0.91
C PHE A 110 14.28 2.44 -0.26
N GLU A 111 14.25 2.41 1.07
CA GLU A 111 14.49 1.22 1.86
C GLU A 111 13.40 1.08 2.93
N PHE A 112 12.71 -0.06 2.94
CA PHE A 112 11.65 -0.38 3.90
C PHE A 112 12.16 -1.45 4.85
N GLY A 113 12.26 -1.14 6.14
CA GLY A 113 12.77 -2.02 7.18
C GLY A 113 11.68 -2.45 8.17
N GLY A 114 11.87 -3.64 8.76
CA GLY A 114 10.95 -4.17 9.78
C GLY A 114 9.55 -4.38 9.21
N VAL A 115 9.45 -4.95 8.01
CA VAL A 115 8.18 -5.09 7.32
C VAL A 115 7.30 -6.11 8.04
N VAL A 116 6.06 -5.70 8.30
CA VAL A 116 4.99 -6.58 8.78
C VAL A 116 3.87 -6.60 7.75
N SER A 117 3.12 -7.69 7.71
CA SER A 117 1.93 -7.82 6.87
C SER A 117 0.71 -8.16 7.69
N ARG A 118 -0.45 -7.65 7.27
CA ARG A 118 -1.74 -8.22 7.63
C ARG A 118 -2.23 -9.00 6.42
N ARG A 119 -2.78 -10.19 6.64
CA ARG A 119 -3.21 -11.09 5.57
C ARG A 119 -4.52 -11.77 5.93
N LEU A 120 -5.40 -11.91 4.96
CA LEU A 120 -6.60 -12.74 5.10
C LEU A 120 -6.20 -14.16 5.51
N ASN A 121 -6.59 -14.54 6.73
CA ASN A 121 -6.38 -15.91 7.19
C ASN A 121 -7.29 -16.88 6.40
N GLY A 122 -6.99 -18.18 6.49
CA GLY A 122 -7.72 -19.20 5.72
C GLY A 122 -9.22 -19.18 5.97
N GLU A 123 -9.64 -19.00 7.22
CA GLU A 123 -11.06 -18.99 7.59
C GLU A 123 -11.82 -17.80 6.99
N LEU A 124 -11.33 -16.57 7.20
CA LEU A 124 -11.94 -15.35 6.64
C LEU A 124 -11.96 -15.41 5.13
N ARG A 125 -10.88 -15.89 4.50
CA ARG A 125 -10.82 -16.02 3.04
C ARG A 125 -11.87 -16.99 2.51
N ILE A 126 -12.04 -18.14 3.16
CA ILE A 126 -13.04 -19.14 2.78
C ILE A 126 -14.45 -18.55 2.94
N GLU A 127 -14.72 -17.88 4.05
CA GLU A 127 -16.01 -17.26 4.33
C GLU A 127 -16.37 -16.18 3.30
N LEU A 128 -15.45 -15.25 3.02
CA LEU A 128 -15.63 -14.22 2.00
C LEU A 128 -15.88 -14.84 0.62
N ARG A 129 -15.17 -15.92 0.28
CA ARG A 129 -15.37 -16.64 -0.98
C ARG A 129 -16.75 -17.31 -1.06
N GLN A 130 -17.23 -17.91 0.02
CA GLN A 130 -18.58 -18.48 0.05
C GLN A 130 -19.66 -17.40 -0.19
N HIS A 131 -19.50 -16.21 0.40
CA HIS A 131 -20.39 -15.09 0.15
C HIS A 131 -20.29 -14.58 -1.30
N LEU A 132 -19.07 -14.53 -1.85
CA LEU A 132 -18.85 -14.14 -3.24
C LEU A 132 -19.49 -15.15 -4.21
N ASP A 133 -19.40 -16.45 -3.94
CA ASP A 133 -20.01 -17.49 -4.77
C ASP A 133 -21.54 -17.42 -4.72
N ARG A 134 -22.13 -17.19 -3.53
CA ARG A 134 -23.58 -16.91 -3.41
C ARG A 134 -24.00 -15.67 -4.20
N LEU A 135 -23.17 -14.62 -4.20
CA LEU A 135 -23.43 -13.42 -5.01
C LEU A 135 -23.40 -13.73 -6.51
N LYS A 136 -22.44 -14.55 -6.99
CA LYS A 136 -22.37 -14.96 -8.40
C LYS A 136 -23.63 -15.70 -8.85
N GLU A 137 -24.20 -16.53 -7.98
CA GLU A 137 -25.43 -17.29 -8.24
C GLU A 137 -26.68 -16.39 -8.23
N ARG A 138 -26.80 -15.50 -7.24
CA ARG A 138 -28.02 -14.70 -7.04
C ARG A 138 -28.04 -13.40 -7.85
N ASN A 139 -26.89 -12.76 -8.02
CA ASN A 139 -26.77 -11.43 -8.60
C ASN A 139 -25.51 -11.32 -9.48
N GLN A 140 -25.49 -12.14 -10.52
CA GLN A 140 -24.38 -12.23 -11.48
C GLN A 140 -24.04 -10.87 -12.13
N GLN A 141 -25.04 -10.00 -12.32
CA GLN A 141 -24.82 -8.67 -12.89
C GLN A 141 -23.95 -7.80 -11.98
N LYS A 142 -24.29 -7.70 -10.69
CA LYS A 142 -23.50 -6.93 -9.71
C LYS A 142 -22.07 -7.45 -9.62
N TYR A 143 -21.91 -8.78 -9.56
CA TYR A 143 -20.58 -9.41 -9.58
C TYR A 143 -19.78 -9.01 -10.83
N ARG A 144 -20.36 -9.09 -12.02
CA ARG A 144 -19.67 -8.76 -13.28
C ARG A 144 -19.27 -7.29 -13.37
N GLN A 145 -20.12 -6.39 -12.89
CA GLN A 145 -19.93 -4.95 -13.02
C GLN A 145 -18.91 -4.40 -12.02
N VAL A 146 -18.92 -4.92 -10.79
CA VAL A 146 -18.12 -4.36 -9.69
C VAL A 146 -16.92 -5.22 -9.34
N LEU A 147 -17.12 -6.52 -9.12
CA LEU A 147 -16.09 -7.36 -8.48
C LEU A 147 -15.20 -8.13 -9.45
N ARG A 148 -15.73 -8.57 -10.60
CA ARG A 148 -15.01 -9.46 -11.53
C ARG A 148 -13.65 -8.90 -11.97
N HIS A 149 -13.58 -7.60 -12.20
CA HIS A 149 -12.40 -6.92 -12.74
C HIS A 149 -11.62 -6.13 -11.69
N ALA A 150 -12.20 -5.91 -10.50
CA ALA A 150 -11.52 -5.29 -9.37
C ALA A 150 -10.32 -6.14 -8.90
N GLN A 151 -9.34 -5.47 -8.33
CA GLN A 151 -8.29 -6.08 -7.52
C GLN A 151 -8.73 -6.02 -6.05
N VAL A 152 -8.55 -7.10 -5.31
CA VAL A 152 -8.91 -7.22 -3.89
C VAL A 152 -7.62 -7.34 -3.09
N ALA A 153 -7.46 -6.52 -2.05
CA ALA A 153 -6.32 -6.59 -1.15
C ALA A 153 -6.38 -7.85 -0.25
N ASP A 154 -5.59 -8.86 -0.59
CA ASP A 154 -5.46 -10.13 0.17
C ASP A 154 -4.48 -10.00 1.33
N SER A 155 -3.39 -9.26 1.09
CA SER A 155 -2.39 -8.89 2.10
C SER A 155 -2.00 -7.43 1.93
N VAL A 156 -1.66 -6.76 3.04
CA VAL A 156 -1.17 -5.38 3.05
C VAL A 156 0.11 -5.30 3.89
N PHE A 157 1.08 -4.53 3.44
CA PHE A 157 2.42 -4.47 4.02
C PHE A 157 2.70 -3.10 4.61
N TYR A 158 3.18 -3.09 5.84
CA TYR A 158 3.56 -1.91 6.61
C TYR A 158 5.04 -1.96 6.92
N ALA A 159 5.69 -0.80 6.92
CA ALA A 159 7.10 -0.69 7.26
C ALA A 159 7.24 -0.12 8.68
N GLY A 160 8.02 -0.81 9.50
CA GLY A 160 8.43 -0.27 10.81
C GLY A 160 9.37 0.93 10.68
N ALA A 161 10.17 0.97 9.60
CA ALA A 161 10.99 2.11 9.25
C ALA A 161 11.06 2.29 7.73
N VAL A 162 11.09 3.54 7.28
CA VAL A 162 11.33 3.90 5.89
C VAL A 162 12.53 4.83 5.81
N LEU A 163 13.42 4.52 4.89
CA LEU A 163 14.64 5.25 4.60
C LEU A 163 14.59 5.74 3.15
N ILE A 164 14.81 7.04 2.98
CA ILE A 164 14.85 7.72 1.68
C ILE A 164 16.24 8.31 1.50
N GLN A 165 16.94 7.96 0.43
CA GLN A 165 18.19 8.60 0.05
C GLN A 165 17.95 9.62 -1.06
N LEU A 166 18.46 10.83 -0.84
CA LEU A 166 18.29 12.01 -1.68
C LEU A 166 19.64 12.56 -2.12
N GLU A 167 19.67 13.20 -3.29
CA GLU A 167 20.80 14.04 -3.67
C GLU A 167 20.86 15.31 -2.80
N SER A 168 22.04 15.61 -2.24
CA SER A 168 22.25 16.62 -1.16
C SER A 168 22.00 18.07 -1.56
N THR A 169 21.71 18.36 -2.83
CA THR A 169 21.28 19.71 -3.24
C THR A 169 19.88 20.07 -2.73
N THR A 170 19.27 19.18 -1.95
CA THR A 170 17.94 19.31 -1.36
C THR A 170 18.10 19.59 0.12
N SER A 171 18.08 20.87 0.51
CA SER A 171 17.85 21.24 1.91
C SER A 171 16.36 21.08 2.20
N LEU A 172 16.02 20.36 3.28
CA LEU A 172 14.63 20.31 3.77
C LEU A 172 14.21 21.71 4.22
N SER A 173 12.94 22.07 4.01
CA SER A 173 12.40 23.28 4.61
C SER A 173 12.30 23.13 6.13
N VAL A 174 12.24 24.24 6.87
CA VAL A 174 12.07 24.21 8.33
C VAL A 174 10.79 23.46 8.70
N GLU A 175 9.71 23.65 7.92
CA GLU A 175 8.43 22.96 8.10
C GLU A 175 8.55 21.45 7.86
N ALA A 176 9.38 21.02 6.91
CA ALA A 176 9.65 19.61 6.67
C ALA A 176 10.50 18.97 7.78
N GLU A 177 11.49 19.70 8.31
CA GLU A 177 12.27 19.25 9.47
C GLU A 177 11.40 19.11 10.72
N GLU A 178 10.48 20.05 10.95
CA GLU A 178 9.50 19.97 12.04
C GLU A 178 8.51 18.82 11.86
N ALA A 179 8.01 18.61 10.63
CA ALA A 179 7.14 17.49 10.32
C ALA A 179 7.86 16.14 10.51
N LEU A 180 9.14 16.07 10.13
CA LEU A 180 9.97 14.89 10.32
C LEU A 180 10.17 14.59 11.82
N LYS A 181 10.42 15.61 12.65
CA LYS A 181 10.50 15.46 14.12
C LYS A 181 9.20 14.95 14.73
N LYS A 182 8.04 15.42 14.24
CA LYS A 182 6.71 14.99 14.72
C LYS A 182 6.45 13.49 14.51
N ILE A 183 7.03 12.90 13.47
CA ILE A 183 6.95 11.45 13.19
C ILE A 183 8.18 10.68 13.70
N SER A 184 8.94 11.26 14.65
CA SER A 184 10.18 10.70 15.18
C SER A 184 11.23 10.35 14.10
N GLY A 185 11.16 11.04 12.96
CA GLY A 185 12.10 10.90 11.87
C GLY A 185 13.36 11.75 12.06
N LYS A 186 14.39 11.42 11.28
CA LYS A 186 15.71 12.05 11.30
C LYS A 186 16.23 12.22 9.89
N ALA A 187 16.92 13.33 9.64
CA ALA A 187 17.63 13.57 8.39
C ALA A 187 19.13 13.69 8.69
N GLU A 188 19.94 12.95 7.96
CA GLU A 188 21.39 12.86 8.17
C GLU A 188 22.12 12.91 6.82
N PHE A 189 23.23 13.63 6.74
CA PHE A 189 24.08 13.61 5.55
C PHE A 189 24.97 12.37 5.59
N ILE A 190 24.79 11.45 4.63
CA ILE A 190 25.68 10.28 4.49
C ILE A 190 27.05 10.74 3.95
N ASN A 191 27.02 11.71 3.03
CA ASN A 191 28.21 12.34 2.47
C ASN A 191 27.84 13.73 1.90
N ALA A 192 28.80 14.45 1.33
CA ALA A 192 28.58 15.79 0.76
C ALA A 192 27.52 15.84 -0.37
N LYS A 193 27.19 14.71 -0.98
CA LYS A 193 26.28 14.55 -2.13
C LYS A 193 25.01 13.77 -1.82
N THR A 194 24.88 13.16 -0.63
CA THR A 194 23.75 12.30 -0.29
C THR A 194 23.22 12.61 1.10
N GLN A 195 21.92 12.89 1.18
CA GLN A 195 21.17 13.01 2.43
C GLN A 195 20.28 11.78 2.60
N GLN A 196 20.15 11.29 3.82
CA GLN A 196 19.27 10.20 4.21
C GLN A 196 18.18 10.72 5.13
N ILE A 197 16.94 10.38 4.84
CA ILE A 197 15.80 10.63 5.72
C ILE A 197 15.32 9.28 6.21
N THR A 198 15.22 9.12 7.53
CA THR A 198 14.68 7.91 8.16
C THR A 198 13.49 8.29 9.02
N PHE A 199 12.38 7.58 8.92
CA PHE A 199 11.22 7.76 9.79
C PHE A 199 10.57 6.43 10.15
N GLY A 200 9.97 6.37 11.34
CA GLY A 200 9.40 5.14 11.91
C GLY A 200 7.88 5.08 11.80
N GLN A 201 7.35 3.85 11.86
CA GLN A 201 5.92 3.49 11.87
C GLN A 201 5.08 4.20 10.80
N ALA A 202 5.04 3.62 9.60
CA ALA A 202 4.01 4.00 8.65
C ALA A 202 2.68 3.37 9.10
N ASP A 203 1.77 4.18 9.65
CA ASP A 203 0.38 3.77 9.92
C ASP A 203 -0.35 3.39 8.62
N CYS A 204 0.16 3.85 7.48
CA CYS A 204 -0.34 3.50 6.16
C CYS A 204 0.48 2.36 5.54
N PRO A 205 -0.16 1.37 4.89
CA PRO A 205 0.57 0.35 4.16
C PRO A 205 1.25 0.96 2.93
N PHE A 206 2.43 0.45 2.56
CA PHE A 206 3.17 0.89 1.38
C PHE A 206 2.98 -0.04 0.18
N ALA A 207 2.53 -1.27 0.42
CA ALA A 207 2.28 -2.27 -0.62
C ALA A 207 1.10 -3.17 -0.28
N ALA A 208 0.54 -3.83 -1.28
CA ALA A 208 -0.48 -4.85 -1.11
C ALA A 208 -0.29 -6.02 -2.07
N GLU A 209 -0.56 -7.24 -1.62
CA GLU A 209 -0.82 -8.38 -2.50
C GLU A 209 -2.27 -8.29 -2.96
N LEU A 210 -2.45 -8.27 -4.28
CA LEU A 210 -3.75 -8.09 -4.90
C LEU A 210 -4.16 -9.33 -5.66
N VAL A 211 -5.42 -9.73 -5.45
CA VAL A 211 -6.04 -10.83 -6.18
C VAL A 211 -7.18 -10.28 -7.02
N LYS A 212 -7.25 -10.66 -8.29
CA LYS A 212 -8.39 -10.30 -9.14
C LYS A 212 -9.66 -10.87 -8.53
N GLY A 213 -10.75 -10.11 -8.47
CA GLY A 213 -12.00 -10.60 -7.88
C GLY A 213 -12.60 -11.83 -8.59
N LYS A 214 -12.22 -12.10 -9.85
CA LYS A 214 -12.55 -13.37 -10.52
C LYS A 214 -11.74 -14.59 -10.04
N ASP A 215 -10.58 -14.35 -9.46
CA ASP A 215 -9.59 -15.34 -9.02
C ASP A 215 -9.51 -15.40 -7.47
N PHE A 216 -10.31 -14.58 -6.77
CA PHE A 216 -10.46 -14.56 -5.31
C PHE A 216 -11.26 -15.77 -4.82
#